data_AF-A0A2D6YQW5-F1
#
_entry.id   AF-A0A2D6YQW5-F1
#
_cell.length_a   1.000
_cell.length_b   1.000
_cell.length_c   1.000
_cell.angle_alpha   90.00
_cell.angle_beta   90.00
_cell.angle_gamma   90.00
#
_symmetry.space_group_name_H-M   'P 1'
#
loop_
_entity.id
_entity.type
_entity.pdbx_description
1 polymer ?
#
loop_
_entity_poly.entity_id
_entity_poly.type
_entity_poly.pdbx_seq_one_letter_code
_entity_poly.pdbx_strand_id
1 'polypeptide(L)' 'MNLTPKQLRILDFVRTYRSNEGYSPTMQEIANEFGVSKVTVFEHVEALVGKG' A
#
# COMPACT_ATOMS: atom_id res chain seq x y z
N MET A 1 -0.57 17.37 -1.13
CA MET A 1 -0.59 16.06 -0.46
C MET A 1 0.85 15.62 -0.24
N ASN A 2 1.40 15.68 0.98
CA ASN A 2 2.79 15.25 1.26
C ASN A 2 2.78 13.77 1.64
N LEU A 3 3.08 12.91 0.68
CA LEU A 3 3.29 11.47 0.91
C LEU A 3 4.75 11.22 1.24
N THR A 4 5.01 10.37 2.24
CA THR A 4 6.37 9.88 2.45
C THR A 4 6.78 8.96 1.30
N PRO A 5 8.08 8.76 1.02
CA PRO A 5 8.52 7.86 -0.04
C PRO A 5 7.91 6.45 0.08
N LYS A 6 7.75 5.94 1.31
CA LYS A 6 7.17 4.62 1.58
C LYS A 6 5.67 4.58 1.28
N GLN A 7 4.92 5.63 1.65
CA GLN A 7 3.50 5.77 1.31
C GLN A 7 3.29 5.85 -0.20
N LEU A 8 4.14 6.59 -0.92
CA LEU A 8 4.07 6.69 -2.37
C LEU A 8 4.28 5.32 -3.05
N ARG A 9 5.28 4.54 -2.59
CA ARG A 9 5.53 3.21 -3.13
C ARG A 9 4.37 2.24 -2.88
N ILE A 10 3.76 2.29 -1.69
CA ILE A 10 2.57 1.46 -1.38
C ILE A 10 1.40 1.85 -2.30
N LEU A 11 1.16 3.15 -2.49
CA LEU A 11 0.11 3.63 -3.38
C LEU A 11 0.33 3.19 -4.84
N ASP A 12 1.57 3.29 -5.32
CA ASP A 12 1.94 2.88 -6.67
C ASP A 12 1.81 1.37 -6.88
N PHE A 13 2.23 0.58 -5.88
CA PHE A 13 2.02 -0.86 -5.87
C PHE A 13 0.54 -1.23 -5.95
N VAL A 14 -0.31 -0.62 -5.11
CA VAL A 14 -1.76 -0.89 -5.12
C VAL A 14 -2.38 -0.56 -6.48
N ARG A 15 -1.96 0.53 -7.13
CA ARG A 15 -2.44 0.92 -8.47
C ARG A 15 -2.02 -0.09 -9.54
N THR A 16 -0.74 -0.46 -9.55
CA THR A 16 -0.19 -1.41 -10.51
C THR A 16 -0.81 -2.80 -10.32
N TYR A 17 -0.91 -3.28 -9.08
CA TYR A 17 -1.54 -4.55 -8.74
C TYR A 17 -2.99 -4.61 -9.25
N ARG A 18 -3.78 -3.56 -8.99
CA ARG A 18 -5.15 -3.47 -9.50
C ARG A 18 -5.24 -3.49 -11.02
N SER A 19 -4.30 -2.83 -11.69
CA SER A 19 -4.27 -2.80 -13.16
C SER A 19 -3.92 -4.16 -13.76
N ASN A 20 -3.05 -4.93 -13.11
CA ASN A 20 -2.58 -6.21 -13.62
C ASN A 20 -3.52 -7.37 -13.25
N GLU A 21 -3.98 -7.40 -12.01
CA GLU A 21 -4.74 -8.51 -11.44
C GLU A 21 -6.27 -8.30 -11.50
N GLY A 22 -6.71 -7.05 -11.69
CA GLY A 22 -8.14 -6.70 -11.72
C GLY A 22 -8.80 -6.56 -10.34
N TYR A 23 -8.05 -6.74 -9.25
CA TYR A 23 -8.52 -6.56 -7.87
C TYR A 23 -7.46 -5.89 -6.99
N SER A 24 -7.89 -5.37 -5.83
CA SER A 24 -6.97 -4.73 -4.88
C SER A 24 -6.16 -5.78 -4.11
N PRO A 25 -4.85 -5.57 -3.90
CA PRO A 25 -4.06 -6.48 -3.09
C PRO A 25 -4.53 -6.45 -1.64
N THR A 26 -4.36 -7.58 -0.97
CA THR A 26 -4.54 -7.74 0.46
C THR A 26 -3.38 -7.10 1.24
N MET A 27 -3.63 -6.78 2.51
CA MET A 27 -2.58 -6.27 3.40
C MET A 27 -1.40 -7.25 3.55
N GLN A 28 -1.65 -8.56 3.41
CA GLN A 28 -0.60 -9.58 3.48
C GLN A 28 0.25 -9.61 2.22
N GLU A 29 -0.34 -9.45 1.04
CA GLU A 29 0.40 -9.36 -0.23
C GLU A 29 1.30 -8.12 -0.27
N ILE A 30 0.77 -6.97 0.18
CA ILE A 30 1.58 -5.76 0.34
C ILE A 30 2.70 -6.01 1.37
N ALA A 31 2.42 -6.67 2.49
CA ALA A 31 3.43 -6.96 3.50
C ALA A 31 4.57 -7.83 2.95
N ASN A 32 4.21 -8.86 2.18
CA ASN A 32 5.14 -9.76 1.52
C ASN A 32 6.00 -9.01 0.48
N GLU A 33 5.39 -8.19 -0.38
CA GLU A 33 6.10 -7.41 -1.41
C GLU A 33 7.11 -6.43 -0.78
N PHE A 34 6.72 -5.77 0.30
CA PHE A 34 7.55 -4.75 0.94
C PHE A 34 8.48 -5.30 2.04
N GLY A 35 8.45 -6.60 2.32
CA GLY A 35 9.27 -7.24 3.36
C GLY A 35 9.00 -6.69 4.76
N VAL A 36 7.75 -6.32 5.05
CA VAL A 36 7.35 -5.72 6.34
C VAL A 36 6.23 -6.52 6.98
N SER A 37 5.90 -6.20 8.23
CA SER A 37 4.74 -6.81 8.89
C SER A 37 3.42 -6.28 8.31
N LYS A 38 2.37 -7.11 8.36
CA LYS A 38 1.00 -6.70 8.02
C LYS A 38 0.53 -5.48 8.84
N VAL A 39 0.96 -5.37 10.10
CA VAL A 39 0.65 -4.23 10.98
C VAL A 39 1.27 -2.94 10.43
N THR A 40 2.52 -3.00 9.98
CA THR A 40 3.21 -1.85 9.36
C THR A 40 2.51 -1.39 8.08
N VAL A 41 2.01 -2.32 7.27
CA VAL A 41 1.22 -1.97 6.08
C VAL A 41 -0.07 -1.27 6.48
N PHE A 42 -0.79 -1.81 7.47
CA PHE A 42 -2.04 -1.23 7.95
C PHE A 42 -1.87 0.24 8.35
N GLU A 43 -0.85 0.56 9.14
CA GLU A 43 -0.54 1.96 9.52
C GLU A 43 -0.29 2.87 8.31
N HIS A 44 0.46 2.38 7.31
CA HIS A 44 0.74 3.16 6.12
C HIS A 44 -0.51 3.37 5.24
N VAL A 45 -1.39 2.36 5.15
CA VAL A 45 -2.64 2.47 4.39
C VAL A 45 -3.63 3.39 5.10
N GLU A 46 -3.80 3.29 6.41
CA GLU A 46 -4.63 4.22 7.20
C GLU A 46 -4.16 5.67 7.04
N ALA A 47 -2.85 5.89 7.08
CA ALA A 47 -2.27 7.21 6.86
C ALA A 47 -2.43 7.73 5.42
N LEU A 48 -2.65 6.84 4.44
CA LEU A 48 -3.03 7.22 3.07
C LEU A 48 -4.52 7.56 2.98
N VAL A 49 -5.39 6.79 3.64
CA VAL A 49 -6.84 7.02 3.69
C VAL A 49 -7.16 8.38 4.32
N GLY A 50 -6.54 8.73 5.45
CA GLY A 50 -6.76 10.03 6.10
C GLY A 50 -6.24 11.25 5.31
N LYS A 51 -5.54 11.04 4.19
CA LYS A 51 -5.04 12.11 3.30
C LYS A 51 -5.88 12.27 2.02
N GLY A 52 -6.81 11.35 1.76
CA GLY A 52 -7.79 11.41 0.68
C GLY A 52 -9.08 12.07 1.13
#